data_AF-A0A1N7IB37-F1
#
_entry.id   AF-A0A1N7IB37-F1
#
_cell.length_a   1.000
_cell.length_b   1.000
_cell.length_c   1.000
_cell.angle_alpha   90.00
_cell.angle_beta   90.00
_cell.angle_gamma   90.00
#
_symmetry.space_group_name_H-M   'P 1'
#
loop_
_entity.id
_entity.type
_entity.pdbx_description
1 polymer ?
#
loop_
_entity_poly.entity_id
_entity_poly.type
_entity_poly.pdbx_seq_one_letter_code
_entity_poly.pdbx_strand_id
1 'polypeptide(L)' 'MEEIEEKFMELVREKHKKSGGANGISLYNLNKSLNPPENVNLQEIMERLIQEKKIAYLYPLNGITITLPR' A
#
# COMPACT_ATOMS: atom_id res chain seq x y z
N MET A 1 10.37 1.64 12.10
CA MET A 1 10.20 1.66 10.63
C MET A 1 9.71 0.31 10.12
N GLU A 2 10.37 -0.81 10.50
CA GLU A 2 9.92 -2.17 10.17
C GLU A 2 8.47 -2.48 10.56
N GLU A 3 8.01 -2.12 11.77
CA GLU A 3 6.65 -2.44 12.22
C GLU A 3 5.55 -1.77 11.37
N ILE A 4 5.79 -0.54 10.89
CA ILE A 4 4.82 0.17 10.03
C ILE A 4 4.84 -0.41 8.62
N GLU A 5 6.01 -0.78 8.10
CA GLU A 5 6.13 -1.44 6.81
C GLU A 5 5.42 -2.80 6.81
N GLU A 6 5.54 -3.57 7.90
CA GLU A 6 4.86 -4.85 8.05
C GLU A 6 3.33 -4.68 8.05
N LYS A 7 2.81 -3.75 8.85
CA LYS A 7 1.38 -3.39 8.85
C LYS A 7 0.91 -2.87 7.51
N PHE A 8 1.72 -2.07 6.82
CA PHE A 8 1.43 -1.58 5.48
C PHE A 8 1.24 -2.76 4.52
N MET A 9 2.18 -3.71 4.53
CA MET A 9 2.14 -4.90 3.67
C MET A 9 0.96 -5.82 4.03
N GLU A 10 0.63 -5.95 5.30
CA GLU A 10 -0.55 -6.71 5.77
C GLU A 10 -1.85 -6.15 5.17
N LEU A 11 -2.05 -4.83 5.24
CA LEU A 11 -3.23 -4.18 4.67
C LEU A 11 -3.33 -4.36 3.14
N VAL A 12 -2.19 -4.25 2.45
CA VAL A 12 -2.14 -4.49 0.99
C VAL A 12 -2.49 -5.94 0.68
N ARG A 13 -1.95 -6.92 1.42
CA ARG A 13 -2.24 -8.35 1.25
C ARG A 13 -3.70 -8.68 1.54
N GLU A 14 -4.26 -8.15 2.63
CA GLU A 14 -5.67 -8.31 2.96
C GLU A 14 -6.57 -7.78 1.84
N LYS A 15 -6.29 -6.57 1.35
CA LYS A 15 -7.07 -5.97 0.27
C LYS A 15 -6.97 -6.79 -1.01
N HIS A 16 -5.75 -7.20 -1.38
CA HIS A 16 -5.49 -8.04 -2.55
C HIS A 16 -6.26 -9.36 -2.48
N LYS A 17 -6.25 -10.02 -1.31
CA LYS A 17 -7.01 -11.25 -1.07
C LYS A 17 -8.52 -11.02 -1.19
N LYS A 18 -9.03 -9.94 -0.61
CA LYS A 18 -10.47 -9.58 -0.65
C LYS A 18 -10.94 -9.22 -2.07
N SER A 19 -10.08 -8.61 -2.89
CA SER A 19 -10.42 -8.16 -4.24
C SER A 19 -10.01 -9.13 -5.36
N GLY A 20 -9.29 -10.21 -5.03
CA GLY A 20 -8.66 -11.08 -6.02
C GLY A 20 -7.62 -10.36 -6.89
N GLY A 21 -7.05 -9.25 -6.40
CA GLY A 21 -6.12 -8.41 -7.15
C GLY A 21 -6.77 -7.48 -8.19
N ALA A 22 -8.10 -7.47 -8.31
CA ALA A 22 -8.81 -6.58 -9.23
C ALA A 22 -8.81 -5.12 -8.77
N ASN A 23 -8.64 -4.88 -7.46
CA ASN A 23 -8.62 -3.55 -6.87
C ASN A 23 -7.51 -3.44 -5.82
N GLY A 24 -6.77 -2.34 -5.86
CA GLY A 24 -5.79 -1.98 -4.83
C GLY A 24 -6.39 -1.20 -3.65
N ILE A 25 -5.52 -0.76 -2.75
CA ILE A 25 -5.83 0.17 -1.65
C ILE A 25 -5.25 1.56 -1.98
N SER A 26 -5.99 2.64 -1.70
CA SER A 26 -5.48 3.99 -1.92
C SER A 26 -4.53 4.42 -0.80
N LEU A 27 -3.60 5.34 -1.10
CA LEU A 27 -2.69 5.91 -0.10
C LEU A 27 -3.45 6.59 1.05
N TYR A 28 -4.56 7.27 0.75
CA TYR A 28 -5.43 7.87 1.77
C TYR A 28 -5.96 6.83 2.76
N ASN A 29 -6.46 5.68 2.27
CA ASN A 29 -6.97 4.62 3.13
C ASN A 29 -5.84 3.97 3.94
N LEU A 30 -4.67 3.77 3.34
CA LEU A 30 -3.49 3.28 4.06
C LEU A 30 -3.09 4.23 5.20
N ASN A 31 -3.03 5.55 4.93
CA ASN A 31 -2.70 6.54 5.95
C ASN A 31 -3.72 6.55 7.09
N LYS A 32 -5.00 6.49 6.76
CA LYS A 32 -6.09 6.42 7.76
C LYS A 32 -6.03 5.15 8.60
N SER A 33 -5.72 4.00 8.00
CA SER A 33 -5.67 2.71 8.69
C SER A 33 -4.40 2.52 9.52
N LEU A 34 -3.25 2.98 9.01
CA LEU A 34 -1.97 2.88 9.72
C LEU A 34 -1.82 3.93 10.81
N ASN A 35 -2.47 5.09 10.63
CA ASN A 35 -2.33 6.26 11.50
C ASN A 35 -0.87 6.48 11.94
N PRO A 36 0.07 6.59 10.98
CA PRO A 36 1.49 6.65 11.28
C PRO A 36 1.80 7.91 12.10
N PRO A 37 2.82 7.87 12.98
CA PRO A 37 3.29 9.08 13.64
C PRO A 37 3.83 10.08 12.62
N GLU A 38 3.81 11.38 12.95
CA GLU A 38 4.10 12.48 12.01
C GLU A 38 5.49 12.41 11.37
N ASN A 39 6.43 11.71 12.00
CA ASN A 39 7.78 11.50 11.49
C ASN A 39 7.90 10.35 10.46
N VAL A 40 6.79 9.71 10.09
CA VAL A 40 6.78 8.58 9.16
C VAL A 40 6.13 8.99 7.85
N ASN A 41 6.95 9.03 6.80
CA ASN A 41 6.49 9.30 5.44
C ASN A 41 6.09 8.00 4.73
N LEU A 42 4.78 7.72 4.65
CA LEU A 42 4.27 6.53 3.94
C LEU A 42 4.59 6.56 2.44
N GLN A 43 4.78 7.73 1.86
CA GLN A 43 5.12 7.84 0.44
C GLN A 43 6.53 7.32 0.15
N GLU A 44 7.51 7.63 1.01
CA GLU A 44 8.87 7.07 0.90
C GLU A 44 8.87 5.54 1.08
N ILE A 45 8.10 5.04 2.06
CA ILE A 45 7.95 3.58 2.26
C ILE A 45 7.38 2.96 0.99
N MET A 46 6.31 3.53 0.44
CA MET A 46 5.68 3.05 -0.78
C MET A 46 6.66 3.07 -1.97
N GLU A 47 7.37 4.17 -2.21
CA GLU A 47 8.32 4.30 -3.31
C GLU A 47 9.44 3.26 -3.21
N ARG A 48 9.99 3.03 -2.01
CA ARG A 48 10.98 1.97 -1.77
C ARG A 48 10.39 0.59 -2.04
N LEU A 49 9.20 0.29 -1.54
CA LEU A 49 8.54 -1.02 -1.75
C LEU A 49 8.23 -1.28 -3.24
N ILE A 50 7.97 -0.23 -4.02
CA ILE A 50 7.80 -0.32 -5.48
C ILE A 50 9.12 -0.61 -6.17
N GLN A 51 10.19 0.09 -5.79
CA GLN A 51 11.54 -0.16 -6.32
C GLN A 51 12.00 -1.60 -6.03
N GLU A 52 11.69 -2.10 -4.84
CA GLU A 52 11.93 -3.48 -4.41
C GLU A 52 10.95 -4.50 -5.04
N LYS A 53 9.99 -4.04 -5.85
CA LYS A 53 8.94 -4.86 -6.50
C LYS A 53 8.09 -5.67 -5.51
N LYS A 54 7.96 -5.21 -4.27
CA LYS A 54 7.10 -5.81 -3.25
C LYS A 54 5.63 -5.42 -3.42
N ILE A 55 5.38 -4.27 -4.03
CA ILE A 55 4.05 -3.75 -4.38
C ILE A 55 4.07 -3.16 -5.79
N ALA A 56 2.90 -2.92 -6.36
CA ALA A 56 2.74 -2.30 -7.67
C ALA A 56 1.63 -1.24 -7.64
N TYR A 57 1.73 -0.25 -8.55
CA TYR A 57 0.63 0.64 -8.83
C TYR A 57 -0.44 -0.07 -9.66
N LEU A 58 -1.69 0.20 -9.30
CA LEU A 58 -2.85 -0.08 -10.09
C LEU A 58 -3.54 1.26 -10.38
N TYR A 59 -3.87 1.49 -11.64
CA TYR A 59 -4.48 2.73 -12.14
C TYR A 59 -5.95 2.48 -12.51
N PRO A 60 -6.86 2.36 -11.53
CA PRO A 60 -8.29 2.34 -11.82
C PRO A 60 -8.75 3.70 -12.37
N LEU A 61 -9.95 3.73 -12.95
CA LEU A 61 -10.55 4.94 -13.53
C LEU A 61 -10.62 6.13 -12.56
N ASN A 62 -10.66 5.88 -11.25
CA ASN A 62 -10.85 6.88 -10.20
C ASN A 62 -9.58 7.18 -9.38
N GLY A 63 -8.39 6.95 -9.95
CA GLY A 63 -7.13 7.39 -9.35
C GLY A 63 -6.06 6.32 -9.29
N ILE A 64 -5.20 6.39 -8.28
CA ILE A 64 -4.07 5.48 -8.10
C ILE A 64 -4.28 4.67 -6.83
N THR A 65 -4.08 3.36 -6.96
CA THR A 65 -4.14 2.41 -5.84
C THR A 65 -2.91 1.52 -5.84
N ILE A 66 -2.66 0.90 -4.70
CA ILE A 66 -1.51 0.05 -4.43
C ILE A 66 -2.00 -1.39 -4.31
N THR A 67 -1.30 -2.32 -4.95
CA THR A 67 -1.63 -3.73 -4.96
C THR A 67 -0.37 -4.58 -4.89
N LEU A 68 -0.52 -5.91 -4.76
CA LEU A 68 0.60 -6.82 -4.94
C LEU A 68 0.96 -6.95 -6.43
N PRO A 69 2.23 -7.21 -6.77
CA PRO A 69 2.64 -7.51 -8.14
C PRO A 69 1.92 -8.75 -8.67
N ARG A 70 1.72 -8.81 -9.99
CA ARG A 70 1.26 -10.02 -10.67
C ARG A 70 2.38 -11.05 -10.80
#